data_AF-A0A6A4RNK3-F1
#
_entry.id   AF-A0A6A4RNK3-F1
#
_cell.length_a   1.000
_cell.length_b   1.000
_cell.length_c   1.000
_cell.angle_alpha   90.00
_cell.angle_beta   90.00
_cell.angle_gamma   90.00
#
_symmetry.space_group_name_H-M   'P 1'
#
loop_
_entity.id
_entity.type
_entity.pdbx_description
1 polymer ?
#
loop_
_entity_poly.entity_id
_entity_poly.type
_entity_poly.pdbx_seq_one_letter_code
_entity_poly.pdbx_strand_id
1 'polypeptide(L)'
;MKYYVEENVSQRSCTTIRHVVKMLATISETLIFFFLGVVTITTDHEWNWAYILFTLLFAFIWRGLGILVLSQIINPFRTIQFTFKDQFGLAYGGLRGAICFALVFTLPDNVNRRNLFVTASIAIIIFTVVIQGISIRPIVEYLNIRRTNKNLNTINVEIHTRVMEHVVCGVEDLCGQWSHYYWKDK
;
A
#
# COMPACT_ATOMS: atom_id res chain seq x y z
N MET A 1 8.85 -12.31 8.13
CA MET A 1 8.51 -13.73 8.40
C MET A 1 8.01 -14.50 7.18
N LYS A 2 7.27 -13.86 6.27
CA LYS A 2 6.74 -14.49 5.04
C LYS A 2 7.77 -15.32 4.24
N TYR A 3 8.95 -14.77 3.94
CA TYR A 3 9.98 -15.44 3.13
C TYR A 3 10.40 -16.81 3.68
N TYR A 4 10.75 -16.86 4.97
CA TYR A 4 11.18 -18.11 5.62
C TYR A 4 10.07 -19.16 5.78
N VAL A 5 8.81 -18.74 5.85
CA VAL A 5 7.67 -19.64 6.01
C VAL A 5 7.22 -20.20 4.66
N GLU A 6 7.29 -19.42 3.58
CA GLU A 6 6.95 -19.88 2.22
C GLU A 6 7.93 -20.95 1.69
N GLU A 7 9.21 -20.89 2.09
CA GLU A 7 10.22 -21.88 1.68
C GLU A 7 10.19 -23.18 2.50
N ASN A 8 9.74 -23.13 3.76
CA ASN A 8 9.73 -24.28 4.67
C ASN A 8 8.37 -25.01 4.79
N VAL A 9 7.29 -24.43 4.26
CA VAL A 9 5.93 -24.97 4.41
C VAL A 9 5.38 -25.43 3.06
N SER A 10 4.72 -26.59 3.04
CA SER A 10 4.05 -27.12 1.85
C SER A 10 3.12 -26.08 1.20
N GLN A 11 3.08 -26.03 -0.14
CA GLN A 11 2.25 -25.08 -0.89
C GLN A 11 0.76 -25.13 -0.48
N ARG A 12 0.24 -26.33 -0.16
CA ARG A 12 -1.14 -26.50 0.32
C ARG A 12 -1.37 -25.81 1.68
N SER A 13 -0.39 -25.88 2.57
CA SER A 13 -0.48 -25.22 3.88
C SER A 13 -0.27 -23.70 3.76
N CYS A 14 0.60 -23.25 2.84
CA CYS A 14 0.79 -21.83 2.58
C CYS A 14 -0.50 -21.15 2.07
N THR A 15 -1.26 -21.81 1.20
CA THR A 15 -2.56 -21.27 0.74
C THR A 15 -3.56 -21.22 1.88
N THR A 16 -3.69 -22.28 2.69
CA THR A 16 -4.57 -22.29 3.86
C THR A 16 -4.23 -21.17 4.84
N ILE A 17 -2.95 -21.00 5.21
CA ILE A 17 -2.50 -19.93 6.12
C ILE A 17 -2.85 -18.56 5.53
N ARG A 18 -2.60 -18.35 4.23
CA ARG A 18 -2.96 -17.10 3.55
C ARG A 18 -4.46 -16.83 3.60
N HIS A 19 -5.30 -17.84 3.40
CA HIS A 19 -6.74 -17.70 3.49
C HIS A 19 -7.18 -17.40 4.92
N VAL A 20 -6.66 -18.10 5.93
CA VAL A 20 -6.99 -17.85 7.35
C VAL A 20 -6.58 -16.44 7.77
N VAL A 21 -5.36 -16.01 7.46
CA VAL A 21 -4.89 -14.65 7.77
C VAL A 21 -5.75 -13.60 7.06
N LYS A 22 -6.13 -13.85 5.79
CA LYS A 22 -7.02 -12.95 5.07
C LYS A 22 -8.40 -12.87 5.71
N MET A 23 -8.98 -14.01 6.12
CA MET A 23 -10.27 -14.05 6.80
C MET A 23 -10.22 -13.30 8.15
N LEU A 24 -9.19 -13.53 8.96
CA LEU A 24 -9.00 -12.82 10.23
C LEU A 24 -8.81 -11.32 10.05
N ALA A 25 -8.07 -10.91 9.01
CA ALA A 25 -7.91 -9.50 8.67
C ALA A 25 -9.25 -8.87 8.28
N THR A 26 -10.05 -9.53 7.45
CA THR A 26 -11.39 -9.04 7.05
C THR A 26 -12.32 -8.92 8.26
N ILE A 27 -12.32 -9.90 9.18
CA ILE A 27 -13.12 -9.85 10.40
C ILE A 27 -12.67 -8.69 11.30
N SER A 28 -11.37 -8.48 11.43
CA SER A 28 -10.83 -7.38 12.24
C SER A 28 -11.21 -6.01 11.65
N GLU A 29 -11.15 -5.89 10.32
CA GLU A 29 -11.54 -4.67 9.62
C GLU A 29 -13.04 -4.33 9.84
N THR A 30 -13.93 -5.32 9.74
CA THR A 30 -15.36 -5.10 9.99
C THR A 30 -15.65 -4.71 11.44
N LEU A 31 -14.98 -5.33 12.41
CA LEU A 31 -15.12 -4.99 13.83
C LEU A 31 -14.68 -3.55 14.12
N ILE A 32 -13.58 -3.10 13.52
CA ILE A 32 -13.07 -1.74 13.73
C ILE A 32 -14.04 -0.70 13.16
N PHE A 33 -14.62 -0.95 11.99
CA PHE A 33 -15.66 -0.06 11.45
C PHE A 33 -16.94 -0.06 12.28
N PHE A 34 -17.34 -1.21 12.82
CA PHE A 34 -18.45 -1.29 13.75
C PHE A 34 -18.20 -0.47 15.02
N PHE A 35 -17.04 -0.63 15.64
CA PHE A 35 -16.68 0.14 16.84
C PHE A 35 -16.57 1.64 16.57
N LEU A 36 -16.03 2.04 15.43
CA LEU A 36 -16.02 3.45 15.01
C LEU A 36 -17.44 4.02 14.95
N GLY A 37 -18.39 3.27 14.39
CA GLY A 37 -19.81 3.66 14.33
C GLY A 37 -20.43 3.81 15.72
N VAL A 38 -20.20 2.85 16.62
CA VAL A 38 -20.69 2.90 18.01
C VAL A 38 -20.13 4.12 18.76
N VAL A 39 -18.81 4.35 18.71
CA VAL A 39 -18.16 5.48 19.38
C VAL A 39 -18.68 6.83 18.85
N THR A 40 -19.00 6.91 17.56
CA THR A 40 -19.58 8.11 16.94
C THR A 40 -20.94 8.45 17.54
N ILE A 41 -21.76 7.47 17.94
CA ILE A 41 -23.09 7.68 18.49
C ILE A 41 -23.04 7.95 20.01
N THR A 42 -22.15 7.28 20.74
CA THR A 42 -22.10 7.32 22.21
C THR A 42 -21.37 8.54 22.78
N THR A 43 -20.52 9.22 22.01
CA THR A 43 -19.72 10.35 22.53
C THR A 43 -20.55 11.63 22.57
N ASP A 44 -20.51 12.39 23.67
CA ASP A 44 -21.05 13.75 23.73
C ASP A 44 -20.15 14.71 22.92
N HIS A 45 -20.69 15.22 21.82
CA HIS A 45 -19.93 16.04 20.87
C HIS A 45 -20.11 17.52 21.15
N GLU A 46 -19.06 18.20 21.63
CA GLU A 46 -18.99 19.66 21.53
C GLU A 46 -18.55 20.04 20.10
N TRP A 47 -19.52 20.41 19.27
CA TRP A 47 -19.30 20.72 17.86
C TRP A 47 -18.68 22.09 17.67
N ASN A 48 -17.36 22.14 17.43
CA ASN A 48 -16.71 23.30 16.84
C ASN A 48 -16.34 23.00 15.38
N TRP A 49 -17.24 23.38 14.46
CA TRP A 49 -17.07 23.14 13.02
C TRP A 49 -15.80 23.77 12.45
N ALA A 50 -15.44 24.97 12.92
CA ALA A 50 -14.24 25.66 12.47
C ALA A 50 -12.97 24.88 12.84
N TYR A 51 -12.91 24.33 14.06
CA TYR A 51 -11.78 23.52 14.51
C TYR A 51 -11.64 22.22 13.70
N ILE A 52 -12.76 21.51 13.45
CA ILE A 52 -12.75 20.26 12.69
C ILE A 52 -12.33 20.51 11.23
N LEU A 53 -12.85 21.56 10.59
CA LEU A 53 -12.49 21.90 9.21
C LEU A 53 -11.01 22.26 9.10
N PHE A 54 -10.49 23.07 10.03
CA PHE A 54 -9.09 23.51 10.01
C PHE A 54 -8.13 22.33 10.23
N THR A 55 -8.42 21.47 11.21
CA THR A 55 -7.61 20.26 11.47
C THR A 55 -7.63 19.29 10.30
N LEU A 56 -8.76 19.16 9.60
CA LEU A 56 -8.88 18.36 8.39
C LEU A 56 -8.02 18.91 7.25
N LEU A 57 -8.11 20.21 6.95
CA LEU A 57 -7.30 20.84 5.91
C LEU A 57 -5.80 20.73 6.20
N PHE A 58 -5.39 21.03 7.43
CA PHE A 58 -3.99 20.89 7.84
C PHE A 58 -3.48 19.45 7.71
N ALA A 59 -4.29 18.45 8.07
CA ALA A 59 -3.91 17.05 7.92
C ALA A 59 -3.68 16.66 6.44
N PHE A 60 -4.51 17.17 5.53
CA PHE A 60 -4.34 16.95 4.09
C PHE A 60 -3.10 17.67 3.54
N ILE A 61 -2.89 18.94 3.90
CA ILE A 61 -1.74 19.73 3.45
C ILE A 61 -0.44 19.09 3.94
N TRP A 62 -0.36 18.73 5.23
CA TRP A 62 0.82 18.09 5.81
C TRP A 62 1.16 16.78 5.11
N ARG A 63 0.12 16.00 4.78
CA ARG A 63 0.29 14.76 4.03
C ARG A 63 0.82 15.03 2.62
N GLY A 64 0.20 15.93 1.87
CA GLY A 64 0.65 16.30 0.52
C GLY A 64 2.10 16.79 0.52
N LEU A 65 2.44 17.69 1.45
CA LEU A 65 3.79 18.20 1.63
C LEU A 65 4.78 17.07 1.98
N GLY A 66 4.40 16.16 2.88
CA GLY A 66 5.23 15.02 3.27
C GLY A 66 5.59 14.11 2.08
N ILE A 67 4.63 13.77 1.22
CA ILE A 67 4.91 12.96 0.02
C ILE A 67 5.79 13.73 -0.97
N LEU A 68 5.53 15.02 -1.20
CA LEU A 68 6.34 15.85 -2.10
C LEU A 68 7.78 15.97 -1.62
N VAL A 69 8.00 16.28 -0.33
CA VAL A 69 9.35 16.38 0.25
C VAL A 69 10.08 15.04 0.16
N LEU A 70 9.41 13.93 0.49
CA LEU A 70 10.01 12.61 0.41
C LEU A 70 10.33 12.23 -1.05
N SER A 71 9.48 12.60 -2.01
CA SER A 71 9.72 12.35 -3.42
C SER A 71 10.94 13.14 -3.92
N GLN A 72 11.09 14.41 -3.52
CA GLN A 72 12.24 15.24 -3.91
C GLN A 72 13.56 14.69 -3.37
N ILE A 73 13.58 14.16 -2.14
CA ILE A 73 14.78 13.55 -1.52
C ILE A 73 15.16 12.25 -2.22
N ILE A 74 14.17 11.45 -2.65
CA ILE A 74 14.39 10.12 -3.26
C ILE A 74 14.69 10.21 -4.76
N ASN A 75 14.14 11.20 -5.46
CA ASN A 75 14.31 11.38 -6.90
C ASN A 75 15.77 11.43 -7.40
N PRO A 76 16.76 12.03 -6.69
CA PRO A 76 18.16 11.99 -7.12
C PRO A 76 18.81 10.60 -7.02
N PHE A 77 18.29 9.68 -6.20
CA PHE A 77 18.88 8.36 -5.96
C PHE A 77 18.27 7.23 -6.79
N ARG A 78 17.28 7.51 -7.66
CA ARG A 78 16.50 6.48 -8.36
C ARG A 78 16.42 6.71 -9.88
N THR A 79 16.71 5.67 -10.66
CA THR A 79 16.72 5.67 -12.14
C THR A 79 15.34 5.86 -12.79
N ILE A 80 14.24 5.64 -12.06
CA ILE A 80 12.86 5.84 -12.53
C ILE A 80 12.25 6.97 -11.72
N GLN A 81 12.07 8.13 -12.36
CA GLN A 81 11.53 9.33 -11.73
C GLN A 81 10.03 9.18 -11.45
N PHE A 82 9.58 9.58 -10.26
CA PHE A 82 8.17 9.63 -9.91
C PHE A 82 7.51 10.82 -10.62
N THR A 83 6.58 10.56 -11.53
CA THR A 83 5.83 11.62 -12.20
C THR A 83 4.91 12.33 -11.20
N PHE A 84 4.65 13.62 -11.38
CA PHE A 84 3.71 14.39 -10.54
C PHE A 84 2.34 13.72 -10.39
N LYS A 85 1.88 13.03 -11.44
CA LYS A 85 0.70 12.17 -11.45
C LYS A 85 0.81 11.05 -10.41
N ASP A 86 1.90 10.28 -10.43
CA ASP A 86 2.12 9.19 -9.48
C ASP A 86 2.23 9.69 -8.04
N GLN A 87 2.85 10.86 -7.84
CA GLN A 87 2.97 11.50 -6.53
C GLN A 87 1.60 11.93 -5.98
N PHE A 88 0.72 12.48 -6.82
CA PHE A 88 -0.63 12.85 -6.43
C PHE A 88 -1.46 11.61 -6.08
N GLY A 89 -1.36 10.54 -6.88
CA GLY A 89 -1.99 9.26 -6.57
C GLY A 89 -1.51 8.67 -5.23
N LEU A 90 -0.21 8.72 -4.97
CA LEU A 90 0.39 8.23 -3.72
C LEU A 90 -0.01 9.09 -2.51
N ALA A 91 -0.07 10.41 -2.67
CA ALA A 91 -0.51 11.32 -1.63
C ALA A 91 -1.98 11.08 -1.26
N TYR A 92 -2.84 10.87 -2.25
CA TYR A 92 -4.27 10.63 -2.06
C TYR A 92 -4.61 9.22 -1.56
N GLY A 93 -3.75 8.23 -1.84
CA GLY A 93 -4.01 6.80 -1.56
C GLY A 93 -3.86 6.31 -0.13
N GLY A 94 -3.48 7.14 0.85
CA GLY A 94 -3.37 6.67 2.23
C GLY A 94 -4.61 6.98 3.06
N LEU A 95 -5.48 5.98 3.11
CA LEU A 95 -6.64 5.94 3.98
C LEU A 95 -6.20 5.91 5.45
N ARG A 96 -6.74 6.81 6.28
CA ARG A 96 -6.64 6.68 7.73
C ARG A 96 -7.61 5.58 8.17
N GLY A 97 -7.07 4.52 8.77
CA GLY A 97 -7.86 3.34 9.16
C GLY A 97 -7.74 3.01 10.65
N ALA A 98 -7.72 1.70 10.92
CA ALA A 98 -7.69 1.08 12.24
C ALA A 98 -6.68 1.65 13.25
N ILE A 99 -5.49 2.03 12.78
CA ILE A 99 -4.40 2.49 13.64
C ILE A 99 -4.75 3.84 14.29
N CYS A 100 -5.38 4.75 13.55
CA CYS A 100 -5.82 6.03 14.09
C CYS A 100 -6.94 5.86 15.11
N PHE A 101 -7.86 4.93 14.86
CA PHE A 101 -8.93 4.60 15.80
C PHE A 101 -8.39 4.05 17.12
N ALA A 102 -7.46 3.09 17.06
CA ALA A 102 -6.82 2.55 18.26
C ALA A 102 -6.10 3.63 19.08
N LEU A 103 -5.35 4.52 18.41
CA LEU A 103 -4.62 5.60 19.09
C LEU A 103 -5.55 6.58 19.82
N VAL A 104 -6.69 6.92 19.20
CA VAL A 104 -7.71 7.79 19.82
C VAL A 104 -8.32 7.11 21.04
N PHE A 105 -8.58 5.80 20.96
CA PHE A 105 -9.17 5.04 22.05
C PHE A 105 -8.22 4.89 23.26
N THR A 106 -6.91 4.72 23.01
CA THR A 106 -5.88 4.58 24.06
C THR A 106 -5.50 5.89 24.75
N LEU A 107 -5.97 7.04 24.25
CA LEU A 107 -5.60 8.35 24.82
C LEU A 107 -6.11 8.50 26.27
N PRO A 108 -5.26 8.75 27.29
CA PRO A 108 -5.70 8.84 28.69
C PRO A 108 -6.56 10.08 28.99
N ASP A 109 -7.41 9.99 30.01
CA ASP A 109 -8.39 11.01 30.41
C ASP A 109 -7.80 12.29 31.02
N ASN A 110 -6.48 12.34 31.23
CA ASN A 110 -5.80 13.42 31.95
C ASN A 110 -5.56 14.68 31.09
N VAL A 111 -6.16 14.77 29.89
CA VAL A 111 -5.93 15.85 28.92
C VAL A 111 -7.16 16.76 28.84
N ASN A 112 -6.99 18.03 29.21
CA ASN A 112 -8.05 19.04 29.44
C ASN A 112 -8.95 19.38 28.22
N ARG A 113 -8.79 18.72 27.06
CA ARG A 113 -9.61 18.86 25.83
C ARG A 113 -9.70 17.56 25.00
N ARG A 114 -9.73 16.41 25.68
CA ARG A 114 -9.78 15.07 25.04
C ARG A 114 -10.97 14.94 24.08
N ASN A 115 -12.17 15.34 24.51
CA ASN A 115 -13.40 15.13 23.74
C ASN A 115 -13.35 15.84 22.38
N LEU A 116 -12.86 17.09 22.33
CA LEU A 116 -12.69 17.84 21.08
C LEU A 116 -11.71 17.15 20.11
N PHE A 117 -10.62 16.57 20.65
CA PHE A 117 -9.63 15.85 19.85
C PHE A 117 -10.16 14.50 19.33
N VAL A 118 -10.90 13.78 20.18
CA VAL A 118 -11.56 12.51 19.83
C VAL A 118 -12.60 12.75 18.72
N THR A 119 -13.48 13.73 18.89
CA THR A 119 -14.49 14.13 17.89
C THR A 119 -13.84 14.53 16.57
N ALA A 120 -12.80 15.38 16.60
CA ALA A 120 -12.10 15.79 15.37
C ALA A 120 -11.44 14.59 14.66
N SER A 121 -10.85 13.67 15.41
CA SER A 121 -10.21 12.47 14.84
C SER A 121 -11.23 11.52 14.22
N ILE A 122 -12.37 11.29 14.87
CA ILE A 122 -13.47 10.48 14.35
C ILE A 122 -14.00 11.11 13.05
N ALA A 123 -14.25 12.43 13.05
CA ALA A 123 -14.71 13.15 11.86
C ALA A 123 -13.73 13.02 10.69
N ILE A 124 -12.42 13.14 10.94
CA ILE A 124 -11.39 12.96 9.91
C ILE A 124 -11.36 11.51 9.40
N ILE A 125 -11.48 10.50 10.28
CA ILE A 125 -11.51 9.09 9.87
C ILE A 125 -12.73 8.83 8.97
N ILE A 126 -13.93 9.27 9.36
CA ILE A 126 -15.14 9.10 8.55
C ILE A 126 -14.99 9.80 7.19
N PHE A 127 -14.54 11.05 7.19
CA PHE A 127 -14.33 11.81 5.97
C PHE A 127 -13.32 11.12 5.03
N THR A 128 -12.16 10.71 5.56
CA THR A 128 -11.09 10.10 4.76
C THR A 128 -11.49 8.71 4.25
N VAL A 129 -12.06 7.84 5.08
CA VAL A 129 -12.48 6.49 4.66
C VAL A 129 -13.59 6.56 3.61
N VAL A 130 -14.61 7.39 3.80
CA VAL A 130 -15.74 7.46 2.86
C VAL A 130 -15.32 8.16 1.58
N ILE A 131 -14.84 9.40 1.68
CA ILE A 131 -14.59 10.23 0.49
C ILE A 131 -13.35 9.75 -0.24
N GLN A 132 -12.21 9.57 0.44
CA GLN A 132 -11.01 9.09 -0.24
C GLN A 132 -11.17 7.62 -0.65
N GLY A 133 -11.85 6.79 0.15
CA GLY A 133 -12.02 5.36 -0.17
C GLY A 133 -12.88 5.12 -1.41
N ILE A 134 -13.95 5.89 -1.59
CA ILE A 134 -14.76 5.82 -2.83
C ILE A 134 -14.00 6.47 -4.00
N SER A 135 -13.32 7.59 -3.75
CA SER A 135 -12.66 8.39 -4.79
C SER A 135 -11.34 7.79 -5.30
N ILE A 136 -10.68 6.90 -4.54
CA ILE A 136 -9.37 6.34 -4.94
C ILE A 136 -9.43 5.53 -6.23
N ARG A 137 -10.47 4.72 -6.43
CA ARG A 137 -10.64 3.89 -7.63
C ARG A 137 -10.74 4.74 -8.91
N PRO A 138 -11.66 5.70 -9.02
CA PRO A 138 -11.75 6.53 -10.23
C PRO A 138 -10.52 7.40 -10.45
N ILE A 139 -9.87 7.89 -9.38
CA ILE A 139 -8.63 8.68 -9.51
C ILE A 139 -7.50 7.83 -10.10
N VAL A 140 -7.30 6.60 -9.60
CA VAL A 140 -6.25 5.71 -10.11
C VAL A 140 -6.49 5.33 -11.58
N GLU A 141 -7.75 5.14 -11.95
CA GLU A 141 -8.13 4.80 -13.33
C GLU A 141 -7.98 6.01 -14.27
N TYR A 142 -8.39 7.20 -13.84
CA TYR A 142 -8.23 8.45 -14.59
C TYR A 142 -6.76 8.82 -14.77
N LEU A 143 -5.94 8.60 -13.74
CA LEU A 143 -4.55 9.03 -13.74
C LEU A 143 -3.63 8.10 -14.55
N ASN A 144 -4.16 6.96 -15.02
CA ASN A 144 -3.47 5.95 -15.83
C ASN A 144 -2.04 5.69 -15.33
N ILE A 145 -1.92 5.54 -14.00
CA ILE A 145 -0.64 5.30 -13.33
C ILE A 145 -0.03 4.09 -14.01
N ARG A 146 1.16 4.27 -14.58
CA ARG A 146 1.90 3.23 -15.28
C ARG A 146 2.02 2.06 -14.33
N ARG A 147 1.19 1.02 -14.52
CA ARG A 147 1.35 -0.23 -13.81
C ARG A 147 2.78 -0.65 -14.13
N THR A 148 3.65 -0.63 -13.13
CA THR A 148 4.96 -1.27 -13.26
C THR A 148 4.63 -2.69 -13.69
N ASN A 149 4.84 -2.96 -14.98
CA ASN A 149 4.88 -4.31 -15.46
C ASN A 149 5.99 -4.92 -14.61
N LYS A 150 5.62 -5.89 -13.77
CA LYS A 150 6.59 -6.73 -13.06
C LYS A 150 7.31 -7.57 -14.11
N ASN A 151 8.10 -6.92 -14.97
CA ASN A 151 9.29 -7.53 -15.49
C ASN A 151 10.25 -7.54 -14.29
N LEU A 152 10.01 -8.50 -13.40
CA LEU A 152 10.97 -8.95 -12.40
C LEU A 152 12.06 -9.76 -13.11
N ASN A 153 12.57 -9.27 -14.23
CA ASN A 153 13.91 -9.61 -14.65
C ASN A 153 14.83 -8.86 -13.69
N THR A 154 14.88 -9.36 -12.46
CA THR A 154 15.97 -9.03 -11.55
C THR A 154 17.22 -9.34 -12.35
N ILE A 155 18.21 -8.44 -12.35
CA ILE A 155 19.44 -8.60 -13.14
C ILE A 155 20.02 -10.01 -12.99
N ASN A 156 19.89 -10.60 -11.79
CA ASN A 156 20.26 -11.97 -11.48
C ASN A 156 19.52 -13.05 -12.31
N VAL A 157 18.20 -12.91 -12.48
CA VAL A 157 17.37 -13.80 -13.32
C VAL A 157 17.77 -13.68 -14.78
N GLU A 158 17.98 -12.45 -15.29
CA GLU A 158 18.37 -12.26 -16.69
C GLU A 158 19.77 -12.84 -16.98
N ILE A 159 20.72 -12.65 -16.05
CA ILE A 159 22.05 -13.28 -16.15
C ILE A 159 21.92 -14.81 -16.14
N HIS A 160 21.15 -15.39 -15.21
CA HIS A 160 20.99 -16.84 -15.12
C HIS A 160 20.34 -17.44 -16.38
N THR A 161 19.30 -16.79 -16.92
CA THR A 161 18.65 -17.25 -18.15
C THR A 161 19.58 -17.17 -19.34
N ARG A 162 20.30 -16.05 -19.51
CA ARG A 162 21.26 -15.88 -20.63
C ARG A 162 22.43 -16.86 -20.56
N VAL A 163 22.97 -17.09 -19.36
CA VAL A 163 24.02 -18.11 -19.15
C VAL A 163 23.49 -19.50 -19.51
N MET A 164 22.26 -19.84 -19.10
CA MET A 164 21.67 -21.14 -19.41
C MET A 164 21.43 -21.32 -20.91
N GLU A 165 20.97 -20.29 -21.62
CA GLU A 165 20.82 -20.30 -23.08
C GLU A 165 22.15 -20.57 -23.78
N HIS A 166 23.23 -19.89 -23.37
CA HIS A 166 24.57 -20.10 -23.95
C HIS A 166 25.13 -21.50 -23.66
N VAL A 167 24.90 -22.03 -22.45
CA VAL A 167 25.31 -23.39 -22.09
C VAL A 167 24.57 -24.43 -22.92
N VAL A 168 23.26 -24.26 -23.11
CA VAL A 168 22.45 -25.16 -23.95
C VAL A 168 22.93 -25.10 -25.40
N CYS A 169 23.17 -23.91 -25.95
CA CYS A 169 23.70 -23.76 -27.30
C CYS A 169 25.07 -24.43 -27.46
N GLY A 170 25.98 -24.27 -26.49
CA GLY A 170 27.29 -24.93 -26.50
C GLY A 170 27.22 -26.46 -26.37
N VAL A 171 26.25 -26.98 -25.60
CA VAL A 171 26.00 -28.42 -25.48
C VAL A 171 25.38 -28.98 -26.76
N GLU A 172 24.47 -28.25 -27.41
CA GLU A 172 23.88 -28.63 -28.69
C GLU A 172 24.93 -28.69 -29.81
N ASP A 173 25.88 -27.75 -29.85
CA ASP A 173 27.02 -27.78 -30.78
C ASP A 173 27.94 -28.99 -30.55
N LEU A 174 28.20 -29.35 -29.29
CA LEU A 174 29.04 -30.51 -28.94
C LEU A 174 28.35 -31.85 -29.24
N CYS A 175 27.04 -31.95 -29.05
CA CYS A 175 26.26 -33.14 -29.36
C CYS A 175 25.90 -33.28 -30.84
N GLY A 176 26.15 -32.24 -31.66
CA GLY A 176 25.87 -32.25 -33.10
C GLY A 176 24.37 -32.35 -33.44
N GLN A 177 23.50 -32.01 -32.49
CA GLN A 177 22.06 -32.22 -32.59
C GLN A 177 21.34 -30.88 -32.79
N TRP A 178 20.91 -30.65 -34.02
CA TRP A 178 20.27 -29.41 -34.46
C TRP A 178 18.87 -29.30 -33.89
N SER A 179 18.71 -28.48 -32.85
CA SER A 179 17.44 -28.18 -32.20
C SER A 179 16.86 -26.83 -32.65
N HIS A 180 15.64 -26.54 -32.20
CA HIS A 180 14.78 -25.44 -32.61
C HIS A 180 15.33 -24.03 -32.29
N TYR A 181 16.48 -23.91 -31.63
CA TYR A 181 17.11 -22.66 -31.20
C TYR A 181 18.21 -22.12 -32.13
N TYR A 182 18.68 -22.91 -33.10
CA TYR A 182 19.76 -22.50 -34.01
C TYR A 182 19.46 -21.22 -34.82
N TRP A 183 18.17 -20.92 -35.06
CA TRP A 183 17.74 -19.75 -35.83
C TRP A 183 17.59 -18.47 -35.02
N LYS A 184 17.83 -18.50 -33.70
CA LYS A 184 17.59 -17.33 -32.82
C LYS A 184 18.82 -16.41 -32.70
N ASP A 185 20.00 -16.88 -33.08
CA ASP A 185 21.30 -16.18 -32.98
C ASP A 185 21.94 -15.85 -34.34
N LYS A 186 21.18 -15.89 -35.43
CA LYS A 186 21.61 -15.43 -36.76
C LYS A 186 20.77 -14.27 -37.25
#